data_AF-A0A015LYH6-F1
#
_entry.id   AF-A0A015LYH6-F1
#
_cell.length_a   1.000
_cell.length_b   1.000
_cell.length_c   1.000
_cell.angle_alpha   90.00
_cell.angle_beta   90.00
_cell.angle_gamma   90.00
#
_symmetry.space_group_name_H-M   'P 1'
#
loop_
_entity.id
_entity.type
_entity.pdbx_description
1 polymer ?
#
loop_
_entity_poly.entity_id
_entity_poly.type
_entity_poly.pdbx_seq_one_letter_code
_entity_poly.pdbx_strand_id
1 'polypeptide(L)'
;MSNIYNSSHKVLTQIIQNFDKLDMKEIIPTTQNINKSIFEEDLSIMIDELVNINFDDLNKGYDDNVRKQHLFDYIFNHGMILQEIYNWLLNNQYHSNSIYLLGYFNFHGIETNNNKQKAFKLYQVAAELENIVAQLDLSDMYISGNEVEKNYDKAFEMSTKLAEKGNPNAMNRLGYCYDFGIGIDTNEHKAFESYQKAADLGNTNGINNLAWCYENGLGTNVNKERAFELYQKAADLGNANGINSLGCCYDVGCGTNINKQKAFELYEEAANLGNDYAQYNLALIYEKGNEFKKDIAKAIYWYKKSAKQGHEYAKKHLDLLLNK
;
A
#
# COMPACT_ATOMS: atom_id res chain seq x y z
N MET A 1 44.14 10.93 17.51
CA MET A 1 43.22 9.79 17.34
C MET A 1 42.65 9.40 18.69
N SER A 2 41.71 10.19 19.18
CA SER A 2 41.03 10.01 20.46
C SER A 2 39.57 10.46 20.29
N ASN A 3 38.65 9.84 21.02
CA ASN A 3 37.24 10.22 21.23
C ASN A 3 36.09 9.59 20.40
N ILE A 4 36.13 8.29 20.06
CA ILE A 4 34.87 7.61 19.65
C ILE A 4 34.54 6.37 20.50
N TYR A 5 35.52 5.70 21.11
CA TYR A 5 35.25 4.48 21.90
C TYR A 5 34.82 4.70 23.36
N ASN A 6 34.89 5.92 23.90
CA ASN A 6 34.64 6.20 25.33
C ASN A 6 33.24 6.76 25.64
N SER A 7 32.40 7.01 24.63
CA SER A 7 31.05 7.56 24.78
C SER A 7 29.98 6.46 24.88
N SER A 8 30.05 5.44 24.00
CA SER A 8 29.08 4.33 24.00
C SER A 8 29.19 3.45 25.24
N HIS A 9 30.40 3.26 25.77
CA HIS A 9 30.61 2.48 26.98
C HIS A 9 30.05 3.18 28.22
N LYS A 10 30.06 4.52 28.28
CA LYS A 10 29.48 5.26 29.40
C LYS A 10 27.95 5.16 29.43
N VAL A 11 27.29 5.17 28.27
CA VAL A 11 25.83 5.00 28.16
C VAL A 11 25.41 3.57 28.53
N LEU A 12 26.18 2.56 28.09
CA LEU A 12 25.91 1.16 28.42
C LEU A 12 26.06 0.88 29.92
N THR A 13 27.09 1.44 30.58
CA THR A 13 27.32 1.27 32.02
C THR A 13 26.27 1.98 32.88
N GLN A 14 25.70 3.09 32.42
CA GLN A 14 24.61 3.78 33.13
C GLN A 14 23.27 3.03 33.05
N ILE A 15 23.02 2.30 31.96
CA ILE A 15 21.83 1.44 31.81
C ILE A 15 21.97 0.21 32.71
N ILE A 16 23.16 -0.39 32.79
CA ILE A 16 23.42 -1.56 33.65
C ILE A 16 23.35 -1.20 35.14
N GLN A 17 23.85 -0.03 35.56
CA GLN A 17 23.79 0.39 36.97
C GLN A 17 22.38 0.74 37.47
N ASN A 18 21.40 0.89 36.58
CA ASN A 18 19.99 1.06 36.95
C ASN A 18 19.23 -0.27 37.08
N PHE A 19 19.83 -1.40 36.69
CA PHE A 19 19.24 -2.73 36.88
C PHE A 19 19.54 -3.34 38.26
N ASP A 20 20.62 -2.94 38.93
CA ASP A 20 21.05 -3.51 40.22
C ASP A 20 20.29 -2.96 41.46
N LYS A 21 19.14 -2.29 41.27
CA LYS A 21 18.32 -1.73 42.38
C LYS A 21 16.88 -2.24 42.44
N LEU A 22 16.53 -3.26 41.66
CA LEU A 22 15.23 -3.91 41.77
C LEU A 22 15.36 -5.15 42.67
N ASP A 23 14.68 -5.10 43.82
CA ASP A 23 14.49 -6.21 44.76
C ASP A 23 13.94 -7.45 44.04
N MET A 24 14.82 -8.39 43.65
CA MET A 24 14.40 -9.72 43.23
C MET A 24 14.07 -10.54 44.48
N LYS A 25 12.80 -10.51 44.87
CA LYS A 25 12.23 -11.66 45.58
C LYS A 25 12.18 -12.82 44.60
N GLU A 26 12.84 -13.92 44.95
CA GLU A 26 12.76 -15.20 44.25
C GLU A 26 11.29 -15.54 43.93
N ILE A 27 10.94 -15.51 42.65
CA ILE A 27 9.67 -16.03 42.16
C ILE A 27 9.88 -17.53 41.91
N ILE A 28 9.36 -18.35 42.81
CA ILE A 28 9.08 -19.75 42.54
C ILE A 28 8.18 -19.80 41.28
N PRO A 29 8.48 -20.60 40.24
CA PRO A 29 7.67 -20.64 39.04
C PRO A 29 6.32 -21.28 39.37
N THR A 30 5.32 -20.44 39.64
CA THR A 30 3.92 -20.83 39.64
C THR A 30 3.43 -20.82 38.20
N THR A 31 2.65 -21.83 37.85
CA THR A 31 2.09 -22.16 36.53
C THR A 31 1.40 -21.01 35.77
N GLN A 32 1.19 -19.84 36.39
CA GLN A 32 0.75 -18.61 35.72
C GLN A 32 1.80 -18.03 34.74
N ASN A 33 3.09 -18.17 35.01
CA ASN A 33 4.13 -17.64 34.12
C ASN A 33 4.29 -18.48 32.85
N ILE A 34 4.04 -19.79 32.95
CA ILE A 34 4.16 -20.73 31.82
C ILE A 34 3.00 -20.51 30.84
N ASN A 35 1.76 -20.34 31.32
CA ASN A 35 0.62 -20.04 30.42
C ASN A 35 0.74 -18.66 29.77
N LYS A 36 1.30 -17.67 30.48
CA LYS A 36 1.54 -16.33 29.93
C LYS A 36 2.68 -16.36 28.90
N SER A 37 3.76 -17.09 29.15
CA SER A 37 4.87 -17.22 28.20
C SER A 37 4.47 -18.02 26.96
N ILE A 38 3.68 -19.10 27.11
CA ILE A 38 3.12 -19.85 25.98
C ILE A 38 2.22 -18.94 25.13
N PHE A 39 1.36 -18.15 25.77
CA PHE A 39 0.51 -17.19 25.06
C PHE A 39 1.32 -16.08 24.37
N GLU A 40 2.42 -15.61 24.96
CA GLU A 40 3.31 -14.62 24.35
C GLU A 40 4.09 -15.18 23.16
N GLU A 41 4.56 -16.42 23.23
CA GLU A 41 5.22 -17.11 22.11
C GLU A 41 4.25 -17.37 20.96
N ASP A 42 3.04 -17.90 21.25
CA ASP A 42 2.00 -18.16 20.25
C ASP A 42 1.58 -16.86 19.54
N LEU A 43 1.40 -15.77 20.29
CA LEU A 43 1.02 -14.49 19.71
C LEU A 43 2.14 -13.87 18.87
N SER A 44 3.41 -14.03 19.27
CA SER A 44 4.55 -13.59 18.45
C SER A 44 4.56 -14.27 17.08
N ILE A 45 4.31 -15.58 17.03
CA ILE A 45 4.23 -16.33 15.77
C ILE A 45 3.08 -15.79 14.91
N MET A 46 1.91 -15.54 15.50
CA MET A 46 0.77 -14.97 14.79
C MET A 46 1.05 -13.55 14.26
N ILE A 47 1.82 -12.73 14.97
CA ILE A 47 2.25 -11.40 14.46
C ILE A 47 3.11 -11.57 13.21
N ASP A 48 4.05 -12.52 13.21
CA ASP A 48 4.90 -12.78 12.05
C ASP A 48 4.07 -13.23 10.84
N GLU A 49 3.08 -14.10 11.05
CA GLU A 49 2.15 -14.53 10.01
C GLU A 49 1.31 -13.36 9.45
N LEU A 50 0.81 -12.48 10.31
CA LEU A 50 0.08 -11.27 9.89
C LEU A 50 0.93 -10.35 9.01
N VAL A 51 2.21 -10.14 9.37
CA VAL A 51 3.13 -9.33 8.58
C VAL A 51 3.46 -10.02 7.24
N ASN A 52 3.61 -11.35 7.23
CA ASN A 52 3.85 -12.13 6.02
C ASN A 52 2.67 -12.08 5.04
N ILE A 53 1.42 -12.13 5.52
CA ILE A 53 0.23 -11.94 4.67
C ILE A 53 0.31 -10.59 3.96
N ASN A 54 0.61 -9.53 4.71
CA ASN A 54 0.70 -8.19 4.12
C ASN A 54 1.88 -8.05 3.16
N PHE A 55 3.02 -8.71 3.44
CA PHE A 55 4.15 -8.81 2.53
C PHE A 55 3.77 -9.46 1.20
N ASP A 56 3.09 -10.61 1.26
CA ASP A 56 2.65 -11.35 0.08
C ASP A 56 1.66 -10.53 -0.76
N ASP A 57 0.70 -9.85 -0.10
CA ASP A 57 -0.28 -9.04 -0.79
C ASP A 57 0.33 -7.79 -1.46
N LEU A 58 1.31 -7.14 -0.81
CA LEU A 58 2.08 -6.06 -1.44
C LEU A 58 2.81 -6.56 -2.68
N ASN A 59 3.44 -7.74 -2.62
CA ASN A 59 4.15 -8.32 -3.75
C ASN A 59 3.21 -8.71 -4.90
N LYS A 60 1.99 -9.16 -4.59
CA LYS A 60 0.92 -9.33 -5.58
C LYS A 60 0.40 -8.01 -6.14
N GLY A 61 0.61 -6.88 -5.44
CA GLY A 61 0.18 -5.57 -5.87
C GLY A 61 -1.28 -5.26 -5.50
N TYR A 62 -1.79 -5.89 -4.43
CA TYR A 62 -3.13 -5.65 -3.94
C TYR A 62 -3.27 -4.29 -3.27
N ASP A 63 -4.43 -3.67 -3.52
CA ASP A 63 -4.79 -2.39 -2.93
C ASP A 63 -4.95 -2.50 -1.41
N ASP A 64 -4.79 -1.36 -0.74
CA ASP A 64 -4.82 -1.24 0.72
C ASP A 64 -6.04 -1.86 1.40
N ASN A 65 -7.23 -1.67 0.80
CA ASN A 65 -8.48 -2.23 1.33
C ASN A 65 -8.48 -3.77 1.30
N VAL A 66 -7.94 -4.38 0.25
CA VAL A 66 -7.86 -5.84 0.10
C VAL A 66 -6.90 -6.41 1.14
N ARG A 67 -5.72 -5.79 1.31
CA ARG A 67 -4.74 -6.17 2.34
C ARG A 67 -5.34 -6.10 3.74
N LYS A 68 -6.07 -5.02 4.03
CA LYS A 68 -6.76 -4.84 5.31
C LYS A 68 -7.82 -5.91 5.55
N GLN A 69 -8.55 -6.31 4.50
CA GLN A 69 -9.53 -7.38 4.58
C GLN A 69 -8.86 -8.73 4.89
N HIS A 70 -7.80 -9.11 4.17
CA HIS A 70 -7.07 -10.36 4.42
C HIS A 70 -6.51 -10.43 5.85
N LEU A 71 -6.01 -9.31 6.38
CA LEU A 71 -5.57 -9.20 7.77
C LEU A 71 -6.73 -9.49 8.75
N PHE A 72 -7.91 -8.91 8.55
CA PHE A 72 -9.06 -9.19 9.40
C PHE A 72 -9.58 -10.62 9.26
N ASP A 73 -9.61 -11.15 8.04
CA ASP A 73 -10.02 -12.53 7.79
C ASP A 73 -9.09 -13.50 8.53
N TYR A 74 -7.78 -13.25 8.53
CA TYR A 74 -6.82 -14.03 9.29
C TYR A 74 -7.10 -13.99 10.79
N ILE A 75 -7.27 -12.78 11.35
CA ILE A 75 -7.55 -12.57 12.78
C ILE A 75 -8.82 -13.29 13.20
N PHE A 76 -9.88 -13.14 12.41
CA PHE A 76 -11.17 -13.78 12.67
C PHE A 76 -11.10 -15.30 12.59
N ASN A 77 -10.46 -15.86 11.56
CA ASN A 77 -10.39 -17.30 11.35
C ASN A 77 -9.56 -18.03 12.42
N HIS A 78 -8.63 -17.33 13.07
CA HIS A 78 -7.84 -17.87 14.18
C HIS A 78 -8.44 -17.55 15.56
N GLY A 79 -9.62 -16.92 15.62
CA GLY A 79 -10.30 -16.61 16.87
C GLY A 79 -9.56 -15.58 17.74
N MET A 80 -8.69 -14.77 17.13
CA MET A 80 -7.93 -13.76 17.85
C MET A 80 -8.80 -12.53 18.17
N ILE A 81 -8.52 -11.89 19.30
CA ILE A 81 -9.20 -10.66 19.71
C ILE A 81 -8.30 -9.46 19.36
N LEU A 82 -8.79 -8.56 18.50
CA LEU A 82 -8.04 -7.38 18.05
C LEU A 82 -7.46 -6.55 19.19
N GLN A 83 -8.24 -6.33 20.25
CA GLN A 83 -7.80 -5.58 21.43
C GLN A 83 -6.63 -6.26 22.16
N GLU A 84 -6.59 -7.59 22.20
CA GLU A 84 -5.49 -8.35 22.81
C GLU A 84 -4.22 -8.23 21.97
N ILE A 85 -4.34 -8.37 20.64
CA ILE A 85 -3.24 -8.12 19.69
C ILE A 85 -2.70 -6.70 19.91
N TYR A 86 -3.57 -5.69 19.91
CA TYR A 86 -3.16 -4.30 20.08
C TYR A 86 -2.44 -4.06 21.41
N ASN A 87 -2.99 -4.58 22.51
CA ASN A 87 -2.35 -4.48 23.83
C ASN A 87 -0.98 -5.18 23.86
N TRP A 88 -0.86 -6.33 23.21
CA TRP A 88 0.42 -7.02 23.10
C TRP A 88 1.43 -6.20 22.29
N LEU A 89 1.02 -5.64 21.14
CA LEU A 89 1.87 -4.79 20.30
C LEU A 89 2.38 -3.56 21.05
N LEU A 90 1.56 -2.95 21.91
CA LEU A 90 1.99 -1.82 22.76
C LEU A 90 3.12 -2.20 23.72
N ASN A 91 3.14 -3.43 24.22
CA ASN A 91 4.10 -3.90 25.22
C ASN A 91 5.33 -4.62 24.61
N ASN A 92 5.31 -4.96 23.32
CA ASN A 92 6.34 -5.80 22.68
C ASN A 92 7.02 -5.11 21.48
N GLN A 93 7.50 -3.88 21.66
CA GLN A 93 8.12 -3.05 20.60
C GLN A 93 9.63 -3.31 20.43
N TYR A 94 10.05 -4.57 20.45
CA TYR A 94 11.45 -4.98 20.34
C TYR A 94 11.78 -5.66 19.00
N HIS A 95 10.78 -6.27 18.35
CA HIS A 95 10.93 -6.94 17.05
C HIS A 95 10.37 -6.06 15.92
N SER A 96 10.99 -6.16 14.75
CA SER A 96 10.65 -5.28 13.62
C SER A 96 9.21 -5.51 13.12
N ASN A 97 8.72 -6.76 13.14
CA ASN A 97 7.35 -7.13 12.77
C ASN A 97 6.30 -6.57 13.73
N SER A 98 6.53 -6.63 15.04
CA SER A 98 5.58 -6.08 16.02
C SER A 98 5.55 -4.55 15.97
N ILE A 99 6.71 -3.90 15.79
CA ILE A 99 6.79 -2.45 15.58
C ILE A 99 6.06 -2.05 14.30
N TYR A 100 6.28 -2.78 13.20
CA TYR A 100 5.60 -2.56 11.95
C TYR A 100 4.08 -2.71 12.10
N LEU A 101 3.60 -3.80 12.68
CA LEU A 101 2.16 -4.06 12.81
C LEU A 101 1.48 -3.04 13.73
N LEU A 102 2.17 -2.58 14.78
CA LEU A 102 1.69 -1.44 15.57
C LEU A 102 1.58 -0.17 14.71
N GLY A 103 2.56 0.07 13.82
CA GLY A 103 2.52 1.13 12.82
C GLY A 103 1.28 1.00 11.92
N TYR A 104 1.02 -0.18 11.40
CA TYR A 104 -0.14 -0.52 10.58
C TYR A 104 -1.46 -0.23 11.30
N PHE A 105 -1.59 -0.63 12.56
CA PHE A 105 -2.79 -0.35 13.37
C PHE A 105 -3.00 1.17 13.55
N ASN A 106 -1.94 1.94 13.77
CA ASN A 106 -2.03 3.41 13.84
C ASN A 106 -2.37 4.02 12.46
N PHE A 107 -1.82 3.48 11.37
CA PHE A 107 -2.10 3.96 10.02
C PHE A 107 -3.57 3.76 9.62
N HIS A 108 -4.18 2.64 10.00
CA HIS A 108 -5.57 2.31 9.65
C HIS A 108 -6.59 2.64 10.74
N GLY A 109 -6.16 3.01 11.94
CA GLY A 109 -7.04 3.22 13.10
C GLY A 109 -7.69 1.92 13.60
N ILE A 110 -6.92 0.84 13.71
CA ILE A 110 -7.38 -0.46 14.23
C ILE A 110 -7.14 -0.46 15.74
N GLU A 111 -8.22 -0.56 16.54
CA GLU A 111 -8.19 -0.43 18.02
C GLU A 111 -7.58 0.89 18.54
N THR A 112 -7.41 1.88 17.66
CA THR A 112 -6.88 3.20 17.97
C THR A 112 -7.44 4.24 16.98
N ASN A 113 -7.31 5.52 17.29
CA ASN A 113 -7.56 6.56 16.29
C ASN A 113 -6.49 6.51 15.19
N ASN A 114 -6.90 6.84 13.96
CA ASN A 114 -5.99 7.03 12.83
C ASN A 114 -4.90 8.05 13.18
N ASN A 115 -3.62 7.66 13.04
CA ASN A 115 -2.48 8.49 13.35
C ASN A 115 -1.30 8.15 12.43
N LYS A 116 -1.29 8.72 11.22
CA LYS A 116 -0.25 8.44 10.23
C LYS A 116 1.13 8.95 10.63
N GLN A 117 1.21 10.03 11.43
CA GLN A 117 2.49 10.51 11.95
C GLN A 117 3.14 9.51 12.92
N LYS A 118 2.34 8.86 13.77
CA LYS A 118 2.83 7.80 14.65
C LYS A 118 3.18 6.55 13.85
N ALA A 119 2.35 6.17 12.87
CA ALA A 119 2.64 5.07 11.96
C ALA A 119 3.98 5.28 11.23
N PHE A 120 4.20 6.47 10.67
CA PHE A 120 5.45 6.84 10.00
C PHE A 120 6.67 6.62 10.89
N LYS A 121 6.64 7.11 12.15
CA LYS A 121 7.75 6.91 13.10
C LYS A 121 7.99 5.43 13.40
N LEU A 122 6.93 4.65 13.56
CA LEU A 122 7.04 3.20 13.79
C LEU A 122 7.61 2.48 12.56
N TYR A 123 7.18 2.85 11.35
CA TYR A 123 7.74 2.32 10.12
C TYR A 123 9.21 2.68 9.94
N GLN A 124 9.65 3.89 10.33
CA GLN A 124 11.08 4.23 10.33
C GLN A 124 11.89 3.29 11.23
N VAL A 125 11.45 3.06 12.46
CA VAL A 125 12.13 2.14 13.39
C VAL A 125 12.13 0.71 12.86
N ALA A 126 10.99 0.22 12.35
CA ALA A 126 10.91 -1.12 11.77
C ALA A 126 11.79 -1.27 10.52
N ALA A 127 11.86 -0.25 9.67
CA ALA A 127 12.70 -0.23 8.47
C ALA A 127 14.20 -0.20 8.79
N GLU A 128 14.61 0.50 9.86
CA GLU A 128 15.98 0.48 10.40
C GLU A 128 16.37 -0.93 10.90
N LEU A 129 15.40 -1.70 11.39
CA LEU A 129 15.53 -3.11 11.75
C LEU A 129 15.29 -4.06 10.55
N GLU A 130 15.45 -3.56 9.33
CA GLU A 130 15.34 -4.31 8.07
C GLU A 130 13.98 -4.96 7.77
N ASN A 131 12.88 -4.49 8.39
CA ASN A 131 11.54 -4.95 8.01
C ASN A 131 11.19 -4.48 6.58
N ILE A 132 10.97 -5.44 5.68
CA ILE A 132 10.75 -5.16 4.25
C ILE A 132 9.40 -4.47 4.03
N VAL A 133 8.34 -4.90 4.74
CA VAL A 133 6.99 -4.33 4.61
C VAL A 133 6.98 -2.86 5.05
N ALA A 134 7.67 -2.57 6.16
CA ALA A 134 7.89 -1.21 6.64
C ALA A 134 8.65 -0.35 5.62
N GLN A 135 9.70 -0.89 4.98
CA GLN A 135 10.45 -0.18 3.95
C GLN A 135 9.58 0.14 2.71
N LEU A 136 8.72 -0.80 2.30
CA LEU A 136 7.78 -0.58 1.19
C LEU A 136 6.75 0.51 1.53
N ASP A 137 6.05 0.39 2.66
CA ASP A 137 5.04 1.35 3.09
C ASP A 137 5.67 2.73 3.39
N LEU A 138 6.87 2.78 3.98
CA LEU A 138 7.59 4.02 4.24
C LEU A 138 8.01 4.72 2.93
N SER A 139 8.41 3.95 1.92
CA SER A 139 8.67 4.49 0.59
C SER A 139 7.41 5.12 -0.01
N ASP A 140 6.23 4.51 0.15
CA ASP A 140 4.94 5.09 -0.26
C ASP A 140 4.64 6.42 0.46
N MET A 141 4.89 6.47 1.76
CA MET A 141 4.68 7.68 2.54
C MET A 141 5.60 8.83 2.08
N TYR A 142 6.85 8.52 1.76
CA TYR A 142 7.79 9.53 1.24
C TYR A 142 7.44 10.05 -0.15
N ILE A 143 6.78 9.25 -0.99
CA ILE A 143 6.28 9.68 -2.31
C ILE A 143 5.04 10.57 -2.14
N SER A 144 4.06 10.11 -1.36
CA SER A 144 2.77 10.81 -1.23
C SER A 144 2.89 12.13 -0.45
N GLY A 145 3.73 12.19 0.59
CA GLY A 145 3.85 13.36 1.45
C GLY A 145 2.60 13.65 2.29
N ASN A 146 1.71 12.67 2.44
CA ASN A 146 0.49 12.85 3.22
C ASN A 146 0.83 12.86 4.72
N GLU A 147 0.71 14.04 5.35
CA GLU A 147 0.98 14.29 6.79
C GLU A 147 2.46 14.18 7.21
N VAL A 148 3.36 13.92 6.26
CA VAL A 148 4.83 13.88 6.42
C VAL A 148 5.50 14.61 5.25
N GLU A 149 6.72 15.12 5.46
CA GLU A 149 7.46 15.77 4.38
C GLU A 149 7.85 14.75 3.29
N LYS A 150 7.62 15.10 2.03
CA LYS A 150 8.05 14.28 0.88
C LYS A 150 9.56 14.10 0.91
N ASN A 151 10.02 12.89 0.63
CA ASN A 151 11.44 12.61 0.50
C ASN A 151 11.69 11.62 -0.64
N TYR A 152 11.74 12.17 -1.85
CA TYR A 152 11.85 11.35 -3.06
C TYR A 152 13.17 10.58 -3.14
N ASP A 153 14.27 11.15 -2.62
CA ASP A 153 15.58 10.48 -2.59
C ASP A 153 15.52 9.19 -1.74
N LYS A 154 14.92 9.26 -0.54
CA LYS A 154 14.72 8.09 0.31
C LYS A 154 13.78 7.06 -0.31
N ALA A 155 12.69 7.52 -0.94
CA ALA A 155 11.78 6.63 -1.64
C ALA A 155 12.50 5.86 -2.76
N PHE A 156 13.30 6.57 -3.58
CA PHE A 156 14.08 5.97 -4.65
C PHE A 156 15.14 4.99 -4.11
N GLU A 157 15.88 5.37 -3.07
CA GLU A 157 16.89 4.52 -2.44
C GLU A 157 16.28 3.20 -1.91
N MET A 158 15.18 3.28 -1.14
CA MET A 158 14.50 2.11 -0.59
C MET A 158 13.95 1.21 -1.69
N SER A 159 13.29 1.79 -2.69
CA SER A 159 12.75 1.07 -3.85
C SER A 159 13.84 0.32 -4.60
N THR A 160 14.98 0.99 -4.84
CA THR A 160 16.13 0.40 -5.55
C THR A 160 16.70 -0.78 -4.78
N LYS A 161 16.99 -0.59 -3.48
CA LYS A 161 17.57 -1.64 -2.61
C LYS A 161 16.69 -2.90 -2.56
N LEU A 162 15.36 -2.74 -2.49
CA LEU A 162 14.44 -3.87 -2.46
C LEU A 162 14.22 -4.50 -3.83
N ALA A 163 14.20 -3.71 -4.91
CA ALA A 163 14.11 -4.22 -6.28
C ALA A 163 15.34 -5.07 -6.65
N GLU A 164 16.54 -4.67 -6.23
CA GLU A 164 17.78 -5.45 -6.41
C GLU A 164 17.72 -6.80 -5.69
N LYS A 165 16.95 -6.91 -4.59
CA LYS A 165 16.68 -8.16 -3.87
C LYS A 165 15.55 -8.99 -4.47
N GLY A 166 15.00 -8.59 -5.62
CA GLY A 166 13.95 -9.36 -6.30
C GLY A 166 12.52 -9.04 -5.84
N ASN A 167 12.29 -7.98 -5.06
CA ASN A 167 10.95 -7.68 -4.56
C ASN A 167 10.04 -7.09 -5.67
N PRO A 168 8.90 -7.74 -6.02
CA PRO A 168 8.05 -7.29 -7.12
C PRO A 168 7.38 -5.93 -6.90
N ASN A 169 6.96 -5.63 -5.66
CA ASN A 169 6.35 -4.33 -5.34
C ASN A 169 7.36 -3.20 -5.52
N ALA A 170 8.58 -3.41 -5.03
CA ALA A 170 9.68 -2.46 -5.17
C ALA A 170 10.11 -2.28 -6.64
N MET A 171 10.09 -3.34 -7.46
CA MET A 171 10.33 -3.22 -8.90
C MET A 171 9.28 -2.33 -9.58
N ASN A 172 8.00 -2.54 -9.26
CA ASN A 172 6.94 -1.67 -9.78
C ASN A 172 7.16 -0.20 -9.33
N ARG A 173 7.53 -0.01 -8.06
CA ARG A 173 7.80 1.31 -7.50
C ARG A 173 9.03 1.99 -8.11
N LEU A 174 10.08 1.23 -8.38
CA LEU A 174 11.27 1.72 -9.08
C LEU A 174 10.91 2.14 -10.52
N GLY A 175 10.02 1.40 -11.18
CA GLY A 175 9.44 1.81 -12.46
C GLY A 175 8.76 3.17 -12.37
N TYR A 176 7.92 3.37 -11.33
CA TYR A 176 7.26 4.65 -11.06
C TYR A 176 8.24 5.79 -10.79
N CYS A 177 9.34 5.53 -10.08
CA CYS A 177 10.40 6.52 -9.89
C CYS A 177 11.02 6.97 -11.21
N TYR A 178 11.32 6.05 -12.12
CA TYR A 178 11.86 6.39 -13.44
C TYR A 178 10.83 7.04 -14.36
N ASP A 179 9.56 6.72 -14.22
CA ASP A 179 8.50 7.29 -15.06
C ASP A 179 8.25 8.78 -14.69
N PHE A 180 8.08 9.06 -13.40
CA PHE A 180 7.69 10.39 -12.91
C PHE A 180 8.85 11.23 -12.35
N GLY A 181 10.08 10.72 -12.40
CA GLY A 181 11.26 11.42 -11.90
C GLY A 181 11.28 11.58 -10.38
N ILE A 182 10.87 10.53 -9.66
CA ILE A 182 10.81 10.56 -8.19
C ILE A 182 12.17 10.17 -7.61
N GLY A 183 12.96 11.18 -7.22
CA GLY A 183 14.27 11.01 -6.59
C GLY A 183 15.39 10.66 -7.58
N ILE A 184 15.06 10.67 -8.87
CA ILE A 184 15.95 10.38 -9.98
C ILE A 184 15.42 11.08 -11.24
N ASP A 185 16.28 11.29 -12.25
CA ASP A 185 15.81 11.75 -13.55
C ASP A 185 14.93 10.69 -14.22
N THR A 186 13.95 11.18 -14.98
CA THR A 186 13.05 10.34 -15.76
C THR A 186 13.80 9.46 -16.75
N ASN A 187 13.41 8.20 -16.88
CA ASN A 187 13.97 7.27 -17.86
C ASN A 187 12.93 6.22 -18.28
N GLU A 188 12.30 6.44 -19.43
CA GLU A 188 11.20 5.61 -19.91
C GLU A 188 11.61 4.14 -20.13
N HIS A 189 12.82 3.88 -20.63
CA HIS A 189 13.31 2.51 -20.83
C HIS A 189 13.49 1.77 -19.50
N LYS A 190 14.06 2.43 -18.48
CA LYS A 190 14.19 1.82 -17.15
C LYS A 190 12.84 1.67 -16.45
N ALA A 191 11.91 2.59 -16.68
CA ALA A 191 10.53 2.45 -16.22
C ALA A 191 9.90 1.18 -16.80
N PHE A 192 9.93 1.04 -18.13
CA PHE A 192 9.44 -0.14 -18.85
C PHE A 192 10.06 -1.45 -18.33
N GLU A 193 11.39 -1.51 -18.23
CA GLU A 193 12.08 -2.72 -17.73
C GLU A 193 11.68 -3.08 -16.30
N SER A 194 11.49 -2.08 -15.44
CA SER A 194 11.13 -2.30 -14.04
C SER A 194 9.68 -2.77 -13.89
N TYR A 195 8.75 -2.16 -14.63
CA TYR A 195 7.36 -2.62 -14.69
C TYR A 195 7.25 -4.02 -15.29
N GLN A 196 8.02 -4.33 -16.34
CA GLN A 196 8.07 -5.66 -16.95
C GLN A 196 8.52 -6.72 -15.94
N LYS A 197 9.62 -6.47 -15.20
CA LYS A 197 10.10 -7.40 -14.16
C LYS A 197 9.06 -7.62 -13.06
N ALA A 198 8.39 -6.56 -12.61
CA ALA A 198 7.32 -6.69 -11.62
C ALA A 198 6.14 -7.52 -12.17
N ALA A 199 5.73 -7.28 -13.41
CA ALA A 199 4.66 -7.99 -14.09
C ALA A 199 4.97 -9.48 -14.29
N ASP A 200 6.22 -9.82 -14.63
CA ASP A 200 6.69 -11.20 -14.80
C ASP A 200 6.67 -11.98 -13.48
N LEU A 201 6.82 -11.28 -12.35
CA LEU A 201 6.67 -11.83 -10.99
C LEU A 201 5.23 -11.79 -10.47
N GLY A 202 4.26 -11.41 -11.31
CA GLY A 202 2.83 -11.44 -10.98
C GLY A 202 2.31 -10.24 -10.19
N ASN A 203 3.09 -9.16 -10.06
CA ASN A 203 2.61 -7.93 -9.43
C ASN A 203 1.56 -7.24 -10.31
N THR A 204 0.32 -7.13 -9.86
CA THR A 204 -0.81 -6.61 -10.65
C THR A 204 -0.67 -5.13 -11.00
N ASN A 205 -0.08 -4.32 -10.13
CA ASN A 205 0.24 -2.93 -10.43
C ASN A 205 1.29 -2.85 -11.54
N GLY A 206 2.33 -3.69 -11.48
CA GLY A 206 3.32 -3.84 -12.54
C GLY A 206 2.71 -4.26 -13.87
N ILE A 207 1.75 -5.19 -13.86
CA ILE A 207 1.00 -5.60 -15.07
C ILE A 207 0.22 -4.42 -15.66
N ASN A 208 -0.51 -3.66 -14.83
CA ASN A 208 -1.26 -2.48 -15.30
C ASN A 208 -0.31 -1.39 -15.84
N ASN A 209 0.82 -1.13 -15.18
CA ASN A 209 1.77 -0.12 -15.62
C ASN A 209 2.51 -0.54 -16.89
N LEU A 210 2.80 -1.84 -17.06
CA LEU A 210 3.33 -2.37 -18.31
C LEU A 210 2.32 -2.22 -19.47
N ALA A 211 1.04 -2.43 -19.20
CA ALA A 211 -0.03 -2.18 -20.19
C ALA A 211 -0.03 -0.70 -20.62
N TRP A 212 0.08 0.22 -19.67
CA TRP A 212 0.21 1.66 -19.93
C TRP A 212 1.43 1.99 -20.79
N CYS A 213 2.57 1.33 -20.56
CA CYS A 213 3.74 1.49 -21.41
C CYS A 213 3.47 1.09 -22.86
N TYR A 214 2.81 -0.05 -23.09
CA TYR A 214 2.47 -0.48 -24.44
C TYR A 214 1.39 0.41 -25.08
N GLU A 215 0.45 0.93 -24.31
CA GLU A 215 -0.57 1.84 -24.84
C GLU A 215 0.05 3.14 -25.36
N ASN A 216 1.01 3.71 -24.61
CA ASN A 216 1.57 5.03 -24.88
C ASN A 216 2.95 5.01 -25.55
N GLY A 217 3.58 3.83 -25.67
CA GLY A 217 4.95 3.71 -26.18
C GLY A 217 6.03 4.17 -25.19
N LEU A 218 5.78 4.06 -23.88
CA LEU A 218 6.76 4.44 -22.85
C LEU A 218 7.89 3.41 -22.79
N GLY A 219 9.09 3.78 -23.25
CA GLY A 219 10.26 2.89 -23.26
C GLY A 219 10.14 1.68 -24.20
N THR A 220 9.09 1.63 -25.03
CA THR A 220 8.76 0.56 -25.99
C THR A 220 7.95 1.11 -27.16
N ASN A 221 7.63 0.31 -28.17
CA ASN A 221 6.73 0.74 -29.26
C ASN A 221 5.27 0.60 -28.82
N VAL A 222 4.41 1.51 -29.31
CA VAL A 222 2.96 1.43 -29.10
C VAL A 222 2.42 0.09 -29.61
N ASN A 223 1.70 -0.62 -28.75
CA ASN A 223 0.99 -1.86 -29.07
C ASN A 223 -0.32 -1.93 -28.25
N LYS A 224 -1.42 -1.49 -28.86
CA LYS A 224 -2.73 -1.43 -28.20
C LYS A 224 -3.33 -2.80 -27.90
N GLU A 225 -3.09 -3.79 -28.75
CA GLU A 225 -3.55 -5.17 -28.52
C GLU A 225 -2.87 -5.74 -27.27
N ARG A 226 -1.56 -5.56 -27.16
CA ARG A 226 -0.79 -5.98 -25.98
C ARG A 226 -1.20 -5.24 -24.71
N ALA A 227 -1.47 -3.94 -24.81
CA ALA A 227 -1.98 -3.16 -23.70
C ALA A 227 -3.33 -3.70 -23.21
N PHE A 228 -4.26 -3.97 -24.13
CA PHE A 228 -5.57 -4.54 -23.82
C PHE A 228 -5.46 -5.89 -23.10
N GLU A 229 -4.62 -6.82 -23.60
CA GLU A 229 -4.37 -8.11 -22.95
C GLU A 229 -3.87 -7.96 -21.51
N LEU A 230 -2.95 -7.03 -21.28
CA LEU A 230 -2.36 -6.79 -19.96
C LEU A 230 -3.35 -6.11 -19.01
N TYR A 231 -4.13 -5.13 -19.48
CA TYR A 231 -5.21 -4.55 -18.67
C TYR A 231 -6.26 -5.60 -18.30
N GLN A 232 -6.64 -6.47 -19.24
CA GLN A 232 -7.55 -7.59 -18.95
C GLN A 232 -6.94 -8.52 -17.89
N LYS A 233 -5.66 -8.88 -18.02
CA LYS A 233 -4.97 -9.71 -17.02
C LYS A 233 -4.93 -9.04 -15.64
N ALA A 234 -4.66 -7.74 -15.56
CA ALA A 234 -4.69 -7.00 -14.29
C ALA A 234 -6.11 -6.97 -13.70
N ALA A 235 -7.12 -6.78 -14.53
CA ALA A 235 -8.52 -6.78 -14.14
C ALA A 235 -8.97 -8.14 -13.60
N ASP A 236 -8.61 -9.24 -14.28
CA ASP A 236 -8.93 -10.61 -13.85
C ASP A 236 -8.28 -10.98 -12.51
N LEU A 237 -7.17 -10.31 -12.16
CA LEU A 237 -6.48 -10.45 -10.87
C LEU A 237 -7.03 -9.49 -9.80
N GLY A 238 -8.11 -8.76 -10.08
CA GLY A 238 -8.81 -7.88 -9.15
C GLY A 238 -8.18 -6.51 -8.96
N ASN A 239 -7.27 -6.08 -9.83
CA ASN A 239 -6.62 -4.77 -9.71
C ASN A 239 -7.57 -3.65 -10.14
N ALA A 240 -7.95 -2.75 -9.22
CA ALA A 240 -8.96 -1.74 -9.50
C ALA A 240 -8.54 -0.74 -10.60
N ASN A 241 -7.24 -0.42 -10.70
CA ASN A 241 -6.70 0.37 -11.81
C ASN A 241 -6.81 -0.38 -13.14
N GLY A 242 -6.42 -1.66 -13.17
CA GLY A 242 -6.57 -2.53 -14.33
C GLY A 242 -8.01 -2.66 -14.83
N ILE A 243 -8.97 -2.82 -13.91
CA ILE A 243 -10.42 -2.86 -14.22
C ILE A 243 -10.86 -1.53 -14.84
N ASN A 244 -10.47 -0.39 -14.27
CA ASN A 244 -10.76 0.94 -14.84
C ASN A 244 -10.14 1.10 -16.24
N SER A 245 -8.87 0.75 -16.41
CA SER A 245 -8.15 0.86 -17.69
C SER A 245 -8.75 -0.04 -18.78
N LEU A 246 -9.19 -1.25 -18.41
CA LEU A 246 -9.94 -2.12 -19.30
C LEU A 246 -11.29 -1.49 -19.69
N GLY A 247 -11.97 -0.84 -18.73
CA GLY A 247 -13.16 -0.04 -18.97
C GLY A 247 -12.90 1.06 -20.02
N CYS A 248 -11.80 1.81 -19.86
CA CYS A 248 -11.35 2.80 -20.83
C CYS A 248 -11.11 2.19 -22.22
N CYS A 249 -10.48 1.00 -22.29
CA CYS A 249 -10.24 0.32 -23.55
C CYS A 249 -11.54 0.01 -24.31
N TYR A 250 -12.56 -0.50 -23.63
CA TYR A 250 -13.88 -0.71 -24.24
C TYR A 250 -14.61 0.61 -24.54
N ASP A 251 -14.37 1.67 -23.78
CA ASP A 251 -14.99 2.97 -24.00
C ASP A 251 -14.48 3.63 -25.30
N VAL A 252 -13.17 3.58 -25.56
CA VAL A 252 -12.55 4.25 -26.71
C VAL A 252 -12.11 3.33 -27.84
N GLY A 253 -12.20 2.01 -27.66
CA GLY A 253 -11.76 1.00 -28.64
C GLY A 253 -10.23 0.83 -28.68
N CYS A 254 -9.57 0.83 -27.52
CA CYS A 254 -8.12 0.60 -27.43
C CYS A 254 -7.83 -0.91 -27.42
N GLY A 255 -7.26 -1.44 -28.52
CA GLY A 255 -6.93 -2.87 -28.63
C GLY A 255 -8.15 -3.79 -28.72
N THR A 256 -9.36 -3.23 -28.79
CA THR A 256 -10.64 -3.93 -28.85
C THR A 256 -11.68 -3.06 -29.57
N ASN A 257 -12.86 -3.63 -29.85
CA ASN A 257 -13.99 -2.85 -30.36
C ASN A 257 -14.66 -2.05 -29.26
N ILE A 258 -15.23 -0.88 -29.61
CA ILE A 258 -15.99 -0.06 -28.66
C ILE A 258 -17.18 -0.87 -28.11
N ASN A 259 -17.31 -0.93 -26.79
CA ASN A 259 -18.43 -1.51 -26.07
C ASN A 259 -18.72 -0.70 -24.80
N LYS A 260 -19.62 0.27 -24.92
CA LYS A 260 -19.95 1.22 -23.85
C LYS A 260 -20.66 0.57 -22.66
N GLN A 261 -21.48 -0.46 -22.90
CA GLN A 261 -22.10 -1.24 -21.84
C GLN A 261 -21.05 -1.97 -21.00
N LYS A 262 -20.08 -2.62 -21.64
CA LYS A 262 -18.99 -3.30 -20.93
C LYS A 262 -18.09 -2.32 -20.19
N ALA A 263 -17.80 -1.16 -20.79
CA ALA A 263 -17.07 -0.09 -20.12
C ALA A 263 -17.78 0.40 -18.85
N PHE A 264 -19.10 0.61 -18.92
CA PHE A 264 -19.91 1.01 -17.77
C PHE A 264 -19.86 -0.02 -16.63
N GLU A 265 -20.00 -1.31 -16.95
CA GLU A 265 -19.92 -2.40 -15.95
C GLU A 265 -18.55 -2.42 -15.26
N LEU A 266 -17.46 -2.28 -16.02
CA LEU A 266 -16.10 -2.24 -15.48
C LEU A 266 -15.85 -0.97 -14.64
N TYR A 267 -16.34 0.19 -15.08
CA TYR A 267 -16.26 1.40 -14.27
C TYR A 267 -17.05 1.27 -12.95
N GLU A 268 -18.21 0.62 -12.97
CA GLU A 268 -18.99 0.35 -11.75
C GLU A 268 -18.24 -0.59 -10.80
N GLU A 269 -17.65 -1.65 -11.32
CA GLU A 269 -16.82 -2.59 -10.55
C GLU A 269 -15.61 -1.89 -9.92
N ALA A 270 -14.79 -1.20 -10.71
CA ALA A 270 -13.62 -0.48 -10.21
C ALA A 270 -14.01 0.64 -9.22
N ALA A 271 -15.12 1.34 -9.45
CA ALA A 271 -15.59 2.40 -8.55
C ALA A 271 -16.03 1.85 -7.18
N ASN A 272 -16.63 0.66 -7.16
CA ASN A 272 -17.00 -0.06 -5.93
C ASN A 272 -15.78 -0.57 -5.17
N LEU A 273 -14.71 -0.95 -5.88
CA LEU A 273 -13.39 -1.27 -5.29
C LEU A 273 -12.64 -0.04 -4.79
N GLY A 274 -13.13 1.16 -5.08
CA GLY A 274 -12.60 2.42 -4.56
C GLY A 274 -11.77 3.22 -5.55
N ASN A 275 -11.61 2.78 -6.80
CA ASN A 275 -10.81 3.49 -7.80
C ASN A 275 -11.40 4.89 -8.10
N ASP A 276 -10.62 5.94 -7.87
CA ASP A 276 -11.07 7.32 -7.98
C ASP A 276 -11.31 7.77 -9.43
N TYR A 277 -10.52 7.28 -10.39
CA TYR A 277 -10.74 7.50 -11.82
C TYR A 277 -12.03 6.84 -12.30
N ALA A 278 -12.31 5.60 -11.90
CA ALA A 278 -13.55 4.91 -12.24
C ALA A 278 -14.77 5.59 -11.63
N GLN A 279 -14.67 6.04 -10.37
CA GLN A 279 -15.71 6.85 -9.73
C GLN A 279 -15.97 8.15 -10.52
N TYR A 280 -14.93 8.82 -10.99
CA TYR A 280 -15.06 10.01 -11.84
C TYR A 280 -15.71 9.66 -13.20
N ASN A 281 -15.27 8.60 -13.87
CA ASN A 281 -15.80 8.16 -15.15
C ASN A 281 -17.29 7.78 -15.04
N LEU A 282 -17.67 7.06 -13.99
CA LEU A 282 -19.05 6.70 -13.70
C LEU A 282 -19.90 7.93 -13.39
N ALA A 283 -19.36 8.91 -12.66
CA ALA A 283 -20.03 10.18 -12.41
C ALA A 283 -20.30 10.96 -13.71
N LEU A 284 -19.32 11.01 -14.62
CA LEU A 284 -19.48 11.64 -15.93
C LEU A 284 -20.57 10.97 -16.77
N ILE A 285 -20.64 9.63 -16.75
CA ILE A 285 -21.68 8.89 -17.46
C ILE A 285 -23.07 9.29 -16.95
N TYR A 286 -23.26 9.32 -15.63
CA TYR A 286 -24.53 9.73 -15.02
C TYR A 286 -24.85 11.23 -15.22
N GLU A 287 -23.84 12.10 -15.24
CA GLU A 287 -24.02 13.54 -15.47
C GLU A 287 -24.49 13.83 -16.90
N LYS A 288 -23.84 13.22 -17.88
CA LYS A 288 -24.15 13.42 -19.30
C LYS A 288 -25.43 12.70 -19.71
N GLY A 289 -25.62 11.48 -19.20
CA GLY A 289 -26.77 10.64 -19.50
C GLY A 289 -26.90 10.32 -20.99
N ASN A 290 -25.77 10.00 -21.63
CA ASN A 290 -25.67 9.67 -23.05
C ASN A 290 -26.45 8.38 -23.38
N GLU A 291 -25.74 7.26 -23.56
CA GLU A 291 -26.31 5.93 -23.81
C GLU A 291 -26.98 5.34 -22.56
N PHE A 292 -26.80 5.99 -21.42
CA PHE A 292 -27.36 5.62 -20.13
C PHE A 292 -28.30 6.71 -19.62
N LYS A 293 -29.25 6.36 -18.76
CA LYS A 293 -30.17 7.34 -18.18
C LYS A 293 -29.41 8.35 -17.30
N LYS A 294 -29.55 9.63 -17.62
CA LYS A 294 -29.06 10.75 -16.81
C LYS A 294 -29.54 10.65 -15.36
N ASP A 295 -28.62 10.78 -14.40
CA ASP A 295 -28.91 10.76 -12.97
C ASP A 295 -27.94 11.67 -12.21
N ILE A 296 -28.33 12.92 -11.98
CA ILE A 296 -27.49 13.91 -11.31
C ILE A 296 -27.20 13.54 -9.85
N ALA A 297 -28.13 12.87 -9.17
CA ALA A 297 -27.91 12.46 -7.78
C ALA A 297 -26.79 11.42 -7.69
N LYS A 298 -26.79 10.43 -8.60
CA LYS A 298 -25.69 9.45 -8.72
C LYS A 298 -24.38 10.10 -9.16
N ALA A 299 -24.43 11.06 -10.09
CA ALA A 299 -23.22 11.80 -10.49
C ALA A 299 -22.58 12.52 -9.30
N ILE A 300 -23.36 13.28 -8.52
CA ILE A 300 -22.88 13.97 -7.31
C ILE A 300 -22.33 12.96 -6.29
N TYR A 301 -23.00 11.81 -6.10
CA TYR A 301 -22.53 10.76 -5.19
C TYR A 301 -21.12 10.28 -5.57
N TRP A 302 -20.91 9.94 -6.84
CA TRP A 302 -19.64 9.41 -7.31
C TRP A 302 -18.54 10.49 -7.39
N TYR A 303 -18.86 11.72 -7.81
CA TYR A 303 -17.91 12.83 -7.75
C TYR A 303 -17.46 13.13 -6.32
N LYS A 304 -18.36 13.08 -5.32
CA LYS A 304 -17.99 13.26 -3.91
C LYS A 304 -16.98 12.20 -3.45
N LYS A 305 -17.18 10.93 -3.83
CA LYS A 305 -16.25 9.85 -3.49
C LYS A 305 -14.88 10.07 -4.14
N SER A 306 -14.84 10.32 -5.45
CA SER A 306 -13.61 10.56 -6.20
C SER A 306 -12.85 11.80 -5.69
N ALA A 307 -13.56 12.92 -5.48
CA ALA A 307 -12.97 14.16 -4.97
C ALA A 307 -12.40 14.03 -3.55
N LYS A 308 -13.01 13.19 -2.67
CA LYS A 308 -12.48 12.91 -1.33
C LYS A 308 -11.10 12.23 -1.38
N GLN A 309 -10.79 11.54 -2.47
CA GLN A 309 -9.49 10.89 -2.71
C GLN A 309 -8.48 11.84 -3.39
N GLY A 310 -8.88 13.08 -3.70
CA GLY A 310 -8.00 14.09 -4.29
C GLY A 310 -8.14 14.25 -5.80
N HIS A 311 -9.05 13.53 -6.46
CA HIS A 311 -9.21 13.63 -7.91
C HIS A 311 -9.72 15.03 -8.32
N GLU A 312 -8.86 15.83 -8.96
CA GLU A 312 -9.11 17.25 -9.19
C GLU A 312 -10.29 17.52 -10.13
N TYR A 313 -10.45 16.74 -11.21
CA TYR A 313 -11.57 16.93 -12.13
C TYR A 313 -12.92 16.58 -11.48
N ALA A 314 -12.97 15.58 -10.61
CA ALA A 314 -14.16 15.24 -9.86
C ALA A 314 -14.56 16.39 -8.93
N LYS A 315 -13.58 17.02 -8.27
CA LYS A 315 -13.82 18.23 -7.45
C LYS A 315 -14.40 19.37 -8.29
N LYS A 316 -13.80 19.67 -9.44
CA LYS A 316 -14.28 20.73 -10.36
C LYS A 316 -15.72 20.48 -10.81
N HIS A 317 -16.03 19.25 -11.24
CA HIS A 317 -17.39 18.88 -11.66
C HIS A 317 -18.39 18.91 -10.50
N LEU A 318 -17.98 18.45 -9.31
CA LEU A 318 -18.80 18.52 -8.10
C LEU A 318 -19.17 19.96 -7.75
N ASP A 319 -18.19 20.86 -7.74
CA ASP A 319 -18.40 22.28 -7.45
C ASP A 319 -19.35 22.91 -8.48
N LEU A 320 -19.23 22.57 -9.76
CA LEU A 320 -20.14 23.05 -10.82
C LEU A 320 -21.58 22.54 -10.66
N LEU A 321 -21.79 21.33 -10.14
CA LEU A 321 -23.12 20.76 -9.92
C LEU A 321 -23.78 21.25 -8.64
N LEU A 322 -23.00 21.56 -7.60
CA LEU A 322 -23.54 22.06 -6.32
C LEU A 322 -23.84 23.57 -6.33
N ASN A 323 -23.25 24.31 -7.26
CA ASN A 323 -23.41 25.77 -7.38
C ASN A 323 -24.41 26.20 -8.47
N LYS A 324 -25.22 25.28 -9.01
CA LYS A 324 -26.29 25.55 -9.99
C LYS A 324 -27.66 25.53 -9.32
#